data_AF-A0ABC9FDB2-F1
#
_entry.id   AF-A0ABC9FDB2-F1
#
_cell.length_a   1.000
_cell.length_b   1.000
_cell.length_c   1.000
_cell.angle_alpha   90.00
_cell.angle_beta   90.00
_cell.angle_gamma   90.00
#
_symmetry.space_group_name_H-M   'P 1'
#
loop_
_entity.id
_entity.type
_entity.pdbx_description
1 polymer ?
#
loop_
_entity_poly.entity_id
_entity_poly.type
_entity_poly.pdbx_seq_one_letter_code
_entity_poly.pdbx_strand_id
1 'polypeptide(L)'
;MECHNKQLSMLFIPLLVLLSVIVFASAQPGEGSPPCDPKLLARMAAAYCVGYLVLPPEECCVMVVAAVGLGYGDPVPCLCLVVKDPDFPVTRLNIDMILKMYPVCDGILPVGPHIAAVCR
;
A
#
# COMPACT_ATOMS: atom_id res chain seq x y z
N MET A 1 64.59 15.87 -14.88
CA MET A 1 63.79 14.84 -14.20
C MET A 1 63.41 15.41 -12.85
N GLU A 2 62.20 15.76 -12.45
CA GLU A 2 60.83 15.46 -12.88
C GLU A 2 59.96 16.64 -12.39
N CYS A 3 59.39 17.45 -13.27
CA CYS A 3 58.35 18.46 -12.92
C CYS A 3 57.23 18.44 -13.96
N HIS A 4 56.86 17.25 -14.44
CA HIS A 4 55.89 17.09 -15.53
C HIS A 4 54.89 15.95 -15.28
N ASN A 5 54.65 15.59 -14.01
CA ASN A 5 53.76 14.48 -13.66
C ASN A 5 52.65 14.85 -12.65
N LYS A 6 52.50 16.13 -12.30
CA LYS A 6 51.49 16.60 -11.33
C LYS A 6 50.38 17.47 -11.94
N GLN A 7 50.63 18.05 -13.12
CA GLN A 7 49.69 18.96 -13.77
C GLN A 7 48.58 18.23 -14.54
N LEU A 8 48.85 17.02 -15.05
CA LEU A 8 47.87 16.24 -15.79
C LEU A 8 46.73 15.71 -14.89
N SER A 9 46.99 15.56 -13.58
CA SER A 9 46.01 15.04 -12.61
C SER A 9 44.95 16.07 -12.16
N MET A 10 45.18 17.37 -12.35
CA MET A 10 44.26 18.41 -11.86
C MET A 10 43.12 18.74 -12.85
N LEU A 11 43.23 18.34 -14.12
CA LEU A 11 42.21 18.60 -15.14
C LEU A 11 41.25 17.43 -15.36
N PHE A 12 41.54 16.24 -14.84
CA PHE A 12 40.66 15.08 -14.95
C PHE A 12 39.50 15.08 -13.95
N ILE A 13 39.66 15.75 -12.81
CA ILE A 13 38.65 15.79 -11.74
C ILE A 13 37.40 16.59 -12.13
N PRO A 14 37.48 17.80 -12.73
CA PRO A 14 36.26 18.55 -13.03
C PRO A 14 35.47 17.96 -14.21
N LEU A 15 36.13 17.24 -15.13
CA LEU A 15 35.46 16.67 -16.31
C LEU A 15 34.56 15.48 -15.96
N LEU A 16 34.90 14.70 -14.92
CA LEU A 16 34.07 13.59 -14.43
C LEU A 16 32.81 14.06 -13.69
N VAL A 17 32.80 15.28 -13.13
CA VAL A 17 31.67 15.79 -12.34
C VAL A 17 30.50 16.24 -13.23
N LEU A 18 30.77 16.66 -14.47
CA LEU A 18 29.78 17.26 -15.39
C LEU A 18 28.88 16.23 -16.12
N LEU A 19 29.15 14.92 -16.03
CA LEU A 19 28.37 13.88 -16.71
C LEU A 19 27.25 13.27 -15.88
N SER A 20 27.06 13.73 -14.64
CA SER A 20 25.89 13.35 -13.82
C SER A 20 24.67 14.20 -14.19
N VAL A 21 24.32 14.19 -15.47
CA VAL A 21 23.05 14.74 -15.97
C VAL A 21 21.94 13.87 -15.41
N ILE A 22 21.40 14.38 -14.32
CA ILE A 22 20.17 14.10 -13.62
C ILE A 22 19.19 13.29 -14.47
N VAL A 23 19.11 11.98 -14.21
CA VAL A 23 17.93 11.19 -14.53
C VAL A 23 16.87 11.60 -13.51
N PHE A 24 16.07 12.60 -13.85
CA PHE A 24 14.75 12.75 -13.23
C PHE A 24 13.91 11.59 -13.74
N ALA A 25 14.02 10.43 -13.08
CA ALA A 25 12.96 9.46 -13.10
C ALA A 25 11.77 10.15 -12.44
N SER A 26 10.86 10.65 -13.26
CA SER A 26 9.51 10.95 -12.81
C SER A 26 8.92 9.61 -12.38
N ALA A 27 9.00 9.31 -11.09
CA ALA A 27 8.18 8.29 -10.49
C ALA A 27 6.74 8.75 -10.70
N GLN A 28 6.09 8.23 -11.72
CA GLN A 28 4.65 8.38 -11.91
C GLN A 28 3.99 7.78 -10.66
N PRO A 29 3.22 8.54 -9.88
CA PRO A 29 2.41 7.97 -8.81
C PRO A 29 1.28 7.21 -9.50
N GLY A 30 1.42 5.89 -9.67
CA GLY A 30 0.35 5.09 -10.26
C GLY A 30 0.71 3.76 -10.91
N GLU A 31 1.97 3.28 -10.86
CA GLU A 31 2.26 1.92 -11.31
C GLU A 31 2.29 0.96 -10.13
N GLY A 32 1.23 0.13 -10.01
CA GLY A 32 1.43 -1.24 -9.55
C GLY A 32 0.54 -1.80 -8.45
N SER A 33 -0.48 -1.11 -7.94
CA SER A 33 -1.51 -1.80 -7.14
C SER A 33 -2.60 -2.37 -8.05
N PRO A 34 -2.97 -3.65 -7.91
CA PRO A 34 -4.10 -4.19 -8.65
C PRO A 34 -5.37 -3.38 -8.32
N PRO A 35 -6.31 -3.22 -9.27
CA PRO A 35 -7.54 -2.49 -9.02
C PRO A 35 -8.33 -3.14 -7.88
N CYS A 36 -9.04 -2.32 -7.10
CA CYS A 36 -9.97 -2.82 -6.10
C CYS A 36 -11.11 -3.59 -6.78
N ASP A 37 -11.28 -4.87 -6.43
CA ASP A 37 -12.49 -5.65 -6.73
C ASP A 37 -13.31 -5.80 -5.44
N PRO A 38 -14.26 -4.88 -5.16
CA PRO A 38 -15.00 -4.88 -3.92
C PRO A 38 -15.91 -6.10 -3.77
N LYS A 39 -16.42 -6.63 -4.89
CA LYS A 39 -17.34 -7.76 -4.89
C LYS A 39 -16.61 -9.06 -4.56
N LEU A 40 -15.42 -9.27 -5.12
CA LEU A 40 -14.57 -10.39 -4.76
C LEU A 40 -14.19 -10.37 -3.28
N LEU A 41 -13.75 -9.21 -2.78
CA LEU A 41 -13.38 -9.04 -1.38
C LEU A 41 -14.57 -9.22 -0.43
N ALA A 42 -15.75 -8.71 -0.78
CA ALA A 42 -16.97 -8.92 0.00
C ALA A 42 -17.36 -10.40 0.12
N ARG A 43 -17.24 -11.15 -0.97
CA ARG A 43 -17.47 -12.60 -0.96
C ARG A 43 -16.43 -13.36 -0.15
N MET A 44 -15.16 -12.97 -0.25
CA MET A 44 -14.11 -13.54 0.60
C MET A 44 -14.38 -13.26 2.08
N ALA A 45 -14.82 -12.05 2.41
CA ALA A 45 -15.22 -11.71 3.78
C ALA A 45 -16.37 -12.62 4.26
N ALA A 46 -17.41 -12.79 3.43
CA ALA A 46 -18.56 -13.64 3.75
C ALA A 46 -18.18 -15.12 3.92
N ALA A 47 -17.20 -15.60 3.17
CA ALA A 47 -16.75 -17.00 3.23
C ALA A 47 -15.81 -17.27 4.42
N TYR A 48 -14.90 -16.35 4.74
CA TYR A 48 -13.76 -16.65 5.61
C TYR A 48 -13.70 -15.82 6.91
N CYS A 49 -14.42 -14.70 7.00
CA CYS A 49 -14.27 -13.78 8.13
C CYS A 49 -15.43 -13.79 9.14
N VAL A 50 -16.40 -14.68 8.99
CA VAL A 50 -17.58 -14.72 9.87
C VAL A 50 -17.21 -15.29 11.24
N GLY A 51 -17.38 -14.49 12.30
CA GLY A 51 -17.18 -14.93 13.68
C GLY A 51 -15.73 -14.85 14.20
N TYR A 52 -14.79 -14.34 13.41
CA TYR A 52 -13.37 -14.28 13.78
C TYR A 52 -12.93 -12.83 14.03
N LEU A 53 -12.91 -12.41 15.30
CA LEU A 53 -12.48 -11.05 15.68
C LEU A 53 -11.14 -10.99 16.43
N VAL A 54 -10.68 -12.12 16.98
CA VAL A 54 -9.46 -12.18 17.82
C VAL A 54 -8.29 -12.82 17.06
N LEU A 55 -8.55 -13.93 16.37
CA LEU A 55 -7.58 -14.63 15.55
C LEU A 55 -8.23 -15.01 14.22
N PRO A 56 -8.15 -14.16 13.20
CA PRO A 56 -8.71 -14.45 11.88
C PRO A 56 -7.95 -15.61 11.22
N PRO A 57 -8.64 -16.49 10.47
CA PRO A 57 -7.95 -17.47 9.62
C PRO A 57 -7.16 -16.76 8.52
N GLU A 58 -6.20 -17.46 7.92
CA GLU A 58 -5.28 -16.90 6.92
C GLU A 58 -6.04 -16.28 5.74
N GLU A 59 -7.08 -16.95 5.23
CA GLU A 59 -7.89 -16.45 4.11
C GLU A 59 -8.65 -15.18 4.47
N CYS A 60 -9.08 -15.06 5.73
CA CYS A 60 -9.66 -13.82 6.21
C CYS A 60 -8.61 -12.70 6.27
N CYS A 61 -7.40 -13.02 6.72
CA CYS A 61 -6.30 -12.05 6.75
C CYS A 61 -5.91 -11.55 5.36
N VAL A 62 -5.89 -12.43 4.34
CA VAL A 62 -5.68 -12.02 2.94
C VAL A 62 -6.73 -10.98 2.52
N MET A 63 -8.01 -11.22 2.81
CA MET A 63 -9.08 -10.26 2.52
C MET A 63 -8.89 -8.94 3.28
N VAL A 64 -8.64 -9.00 4.61
CA VAL A 64 -8.45 -7.82 5.46
C VAL A 64 -7.29 -6.96 4.95
N VAL A 65 -6.14 -7.56 4.67
CA VAL A 65 -4.95 -6.85 4.19
C VAL A 65 -5.21 -6.24 2.81
N ALA A 66 -5.85 -6.98 1.90
CA ALA A 66 -6.18 -6.48 0.57
C ALA A 66 -7.19 -5.32 0.64
N ALA A 67 -8.28 -5.46 1.40
CA ALA A 67 -9.30 -4.42 1.50
C ALA A 67 -8.74 -3.09 2.06
N VAL A 68 -7.82 -3.16 3.02
CA VAL A 68 -7.19 -1.98 3.63
C VAL A 68 -6.07 -1.42 2.76
N GLY A 69 -5.26 -2.27 2.15
CA GLY A 69 -4.07 -1.86 1.39
C GLY A 69 -4.38 -1.35 -0.02
N LEU A 70 -5.39 -1.92 -0.68
CA LEU A 70 -5.77 -1.49 -2.02
C LEU A 70 -6.42 -0.10 -1.97
N GLY A 71 -5.92 0.80 -2.81
CA GLY A 71 -6.33 2.21 -2.80
C GLY A 71 -6.02 2.93 -1.49
N TYR A 72 -5.04 2.45 -0.71
CA TYR A 72 -4.55 3.20 0.43
C TYR A 72 -3.96 4.54 -0.01
N GLY A 73 -4.49 5.64 0.53
CA GLY A 73 -4.14 7.01 0.12
C GLY A 73 -4.98 7.56 -1.03
N ASP A 74 -5.86 6.75 -1.64
CA ASP A 74 -6.79 7.23 -2.65
C ASP A 74 -7.93 8.06 -2.02
N PRO A 75 -8.60 8.94 -2.80
CA PRO A 75 -9.76 9.69 -2.32
C PRO A 75 -10.89 8.79 -1.81
N VAL A 76 -11.03 7.59 -2.39
CA VAL A 76 -11.98 6.56 -1.96
C VAL A 76 -11.22 5.25 -1.78
N PRO A 77 -10.81 4.90 -0.54
CA PRO A 77 -10.13 3.64 -0.25
C PRO A 77 -10.94 2.41 -0.66
N CYS A 78 -10.28 1.31 -1.06
CA CYS A 78 -10.96 0.07 -1.45
C CYS A 78 -11.86 -0.46 -0.33
N LEU A 79 -11.41 -0.36 0.92
CA LEU A 79 -12.19 -0.71 2.11
C LEU A 79 -13.59 -0.06 2.10
N CYS A 80 -13.70 1.20 1.67
CA CYS A 80 -14.99 1.89 1.60
C CYS A 80 -15.92 1.30 0.53
N LEU A 81 -15.35 0.77 -0.55
CA LEU A 81 -16.10 0.11 -1.62
C LEU A 81 -16.56 -1.29 -1.18
N VAL A 82 -15.67 -2.06 -0.54
CA VAL A 82 -15.94 -3.41 -0.04
C VAL A 82 -17.12 -3.41 0.94
N VAL A 83 -17.11 -2.51 1.93
CA VAL A 83 -18.17 -2.48 2.96
C VAL A 83 -19.52 -1.98 2.45
N LYS A 84 -19.54 -1.34 1.26
CA LYS A 84 -20.77 -0.91 0.57
C LYS A 84 -21.31 -2.01 -0.37
N ASP A 85 -20.55 -3.07 -0.63
CA ASP A 85 -21.00 -4.15 -1.48
C ASP A 85 -22.16 -4.94 -0.81
N PRO A 86 -23.22 -5.32 -1.55
CA PRO A 86 -24.36 -6.05 -1.01
C PRO A 86 -24.02 -7.41 -0.37
N ASP A 87 -22.92 -8.05 -0.78
CA ASP A 87 -22.50 -9.34 -0.23
C ASP A 87 -21.78 -9.17 1.13
N PHE A 88 -21.33 -7.96 1.50
CA PHE A 88 -20.56 -7.73 2.73
C PHE A 88 -21.37 -7.77 4.05
N PRO A 89 -22.58 -7.17 4.16
CA PRO A 89 -23.33 -7.11 5.42
C PRO A 89 -23.65 -8.47 6.07
N VAL A 90 -23.66 -9.56 5.28
CA VAL A 90 -23.88 -10.94 5.79
C VAL A 90 -22.80 -11.35 6.78
N THR A 91 -21.62 -10.73 6.72
CA THR A 91 -20.48 -10.99 7.60
C THR A 91 -20.69 -10.50 9.03
N ARG A 92 -21.62 -9.54 9.23
CA ARG A 92 -21.76 -8.73 10.46
C ARG A 92 -20.50 -7.93 10.84
N LEU A 93 -19.53 -7.82 9.94
CA LEU A 93 -18.35 -6.99 10.14
C LEU A 93 -18.66 -5.54 9.81
N ASN A 94 -17.88 -4.63 10.40
CA ASN A 94 -17.86 -3.23 10.04
C ASN A 94 -16.42 -2.77 9.84
N ILE A 95 -16.24 -1.55 9.33
CA ILE A 95 -14.92 -0.98 9.05
C ILE A 95 -14.02 -1.03 10.28
N ASP A 96 -14.54 -0.65 11.45
CA ASP A 96 -13.76 -0.64 12.69
C ASP A 96 -13.28 -2.04 13.10
N MET A 97 -14.09 -3.07 12.86
CA MET A 97 -13.67 -4.47 13.08
C MET A 97 -12.58 -4.89 12.10
N ILE A 98 -12.69 -4.53 10.83
CA ILE A 98 -11.64 -4.79 9.82
C ILE A 98 -10.33 -4.10 10.22
N LEU A 99 -10.38 -2.83 10.61
CA LEU A 99 -9.19 -2.08 11.04
C LEU A 99 -8.56 -2.62 12.34
N LYS A 100 -9.36 -3.22 13.23
CA LYS A 100 -8.84 -3.94 14.41
C LYS A 100 -8.14 -5.25 14.04
N MET A 101 -8.63 -5.96 13.02
CA MET A 101 -8.01 -7.20 12.54
C MET A 101 -6.74 -6.93 11.73
N TYR A 102 -6.64 -5.80 11.04
CA TYR A 102 -5.51 -5.48 10.16
C TYR A 102 -4.11 -5.69 10.79
N PRO A 103 -3.80 -5.17 12.00
CA PRO A 103 -2.51 -5.44 12.63
C PRO A 103 -2.33 -6.88 13.13
N VAL A 104 -3.44 -7.61 13.40
CA VAL A 104 -3.38 -9.04 13.74
C VAL A 104 -3.02 -9.88 12.51
N CYS A 105 -3.38 -9.39 11.33
CA CYS A 105 -3.08 -9.97 10.03
C CYS A 105 -1.77 -9.45 9.42
N ASP A 106 -0.83 -8.99 10.25
CA ASP A 106 0.48 -8.45 9.83
C ASP A 106 0.41 -7.24 8.88
N GLY A 107 -0.70 -6.50 8.91
CA GLY A 107 -0.86 -5.25 8.16
C GLY A 107 0.08 -4.16 8.66
N ILE A 108 0.85 -3.55 7.75
CA ILE A 108 1.92 -2.59 8.07
C ILE A 108 1.57 -1.12 7.82
N LEU A 109 0.49 -0.84 7.10
CA LEU A 109 0.12 0.53 6.77
C LEU A 109 -0.37 1.27 8.02
N PRO A 110 -0.09 2.59 8.14
CA PRO A 110 -0.50 3.37 9.29
C PRO A 110 -2.00 3.69 9.22
N VAL A 111 -2.82 2.70 9.54
CA VAL A 111 -4.29 2.79 9.49
C VAL A 111 -4.86 3.11 10.86
N GLY A 112 -5.99 3.80 10.88
CA GLY A 112 -6.64 4.17 12.14
C GLY A 112 -8.05 4.69 11.93
N PRO A 113 -8.69 5.23 12.98
CA PRO A 113 -10.08 5.71 12.94
C PRO A 113 -10.35 6.76 11.84
N HIS A 114 -9.32 7.52 11.44
CA HIS A 114 -9.41 8.48 10.35
C HIS A 114 -9.75 7.81 9.01
N ILE A 115 -9.28 6.58 8.75
CA ILE A 115 -9.62 5.83 7.54
C ILE A 115 -11.12 5.47 7.53
N ALA A 116 -11.65 5.04 8.68
CA ALA A 116 -13.08 4.75 8.79
C ALA A 116 -13.96 6.00 8.60
N ALA A 117 -13.45 7.19 8.97
CA ALA A 117 -14.15 8.45 8.75
C ALA A 117 -14.26 8.81 7.26
N VAL A 118 -13.26 8.47 6.43
CA VAL A 118 -13.28 8.72 4.97
C VAL A 118 -14.40 7.95 4.26
N CYS A 119 -14.86 6.82 4.83
CA CYS A 119 -15.89 6.01 4.20
C CYS A 119 -17.34 6.45 4.49
N ARG A 120 -17.55 7.45 5.36
CA ARG A 120 -18.86 7.96 5.78
C ARG A 120 -19.28 9.15 4.93
#